data_AF-A0A4Q2UT37-F1
#
_entry.id   AF-A0A4Q2UT37-F1
#
_cell.length_a   1.000
_cell.length_b   1.000
_cell.length_c   1.000
_cell.angle_alpha   90.00
_cell.angle_beta   90.00
_cell.angle_gamma   90.00
#
_symmetry.space_group_name_H-M   'P 1'
#
loop_
_entity.id
_entity.type
_entity.pdbx_description
1 polymer ?
#
loop_
_entity_poly.entity_id
_entity_poly.type
_entity_poly.pdbx_seq_one_letter_code
_entity_poly.pdbx_strand_id
1 'polypeptide(L)'
;MAISTTMKLKWISWIIGLMLTAQVASAQNDPNGRQKIEAAKIGMITNRLNLTTDQAPQFWAVYNEYNAKKQELNRRIRQLRNEPARNNLSDDQLKNGLREVNATRQKLADLDQEYMDRFLKVISAAQLNELYRTEQAFNKMLLNQLNNQNN
;
A
#
# COMPACT_ATOMS: atom_id res chain seq x y z
N MET A 1 -29.81 60.80 17.18
CA MET A 1 -29.40 59.58 17.90
C MET A 1 -28.69 58.67 16.90
N ALA A 2 -27.37 58.81 16.76
CA ALA A 2 -26.58 58.21 15.69
C ALA A 2 -25.35 57.51 16.27
N ILE A 3 -25.50 56.26 16.74
CA ILE A 3 -24.39 55.38 17.09
C ILE A 3 -24.87 53.93 16.90
N SER A 4 -24.35 53.19 15.92
CA SER A 4 -24.21 51.70 16.00
C SER A 4 -23.59 51.01 14.77
N THR A 5 -23.03 51.72 13.78
CA THR A 5 -22.40 51.05 12.61
C THR A 5 -20.93 50.65 12.81
N THR A 6 -20.25 51.12 13.86
CA THR A 6 -18.81 50.86 14.08
C THR A 6 -18.48 49.54 14.80
N MET A 7 -19.46 48.86 15.41
CA MET A 7 -19.23 47.57 16.08
C MET A 7 -19.24 46.38 15.12
N LYS A 8 -20.06 46.40 14.06
CA LYS A 8 -20.22 45.25 13.16
C LYS A 8 -18.99 44.98 12.26
N LEU A 9 -18.18 46.00 11.99
CA LEU A 9 -16.96 45.87 11.18
C LEU A 9 -15.76 45.31 11.96
N LYS A 10 -15.72 45.46 13.29
CA LYS A 10 -14.64 44.93 14.14
C LYS A 10 -14.72 43.41 14.33
N TRP A 11 -15.92 42.84 14.24
CA TRP A 11 -16.15 41.41 14.40
C TRP A 11 -15.69 40.60 13.17
N ILE A 12 -15.79 41.19 11.98
CA ILE A 12 -15.34 40.57 10.72
C ILE A 12 -13.81 40.49 10.67
N SER A 13 -13.10 41.47 11.27
CA SER A 13 -11.63 41.47 11.35
C SER A 13 -11.07 40.37 12.27
N TRP A 14 -11.84 39.94 13.28
CA TRP A 14 -11.43 38.83 14.17
C TRP A 14 -11.62 37.44 13.56
N ILE A 15 -12.49 37.29 12.55
CA ILE A 15 -12.75 36.00 11.89
C ILE A 15 -11.72 35.73 10.78
N ILE A 16 -11.16 36.78 10.16
CA ILE A 16 -10.14 36.65 9.10
C ILE A 16 -8.75 36.33 9.71
N GLY A 17 -8.48 36.76 10.95
CA GLY A 17 -7.21 36.48 11.64
C GLY A 17 -7.05 35.05 12.17
N LEU A 18 -8.14 34.27 12.27
CA LEU A 18 -8.11 32.89 12.78
C LEU A 18 -7.98 31.83 11.67
N MET A 19 -7.68 32.24 10.44
CA MET A 19 -7.58 31.34 9.28
C MET A 19 -6.13 31.10 8.82
N LEU A 20 -5.13 31.49 9.63
CA LEU A 20 -3.72 31.57 9.20
C LEU A 20 -2.72 30.72 10.02
N THR A 21 -3.15 29.84 10.93
CA THR A 21 -2.21 29.07 11.77
C THR A 21 -2.47 27.57 11.87
N ALA A 22 -3.06 26.95 10.85
CA ALA A 22 -3.19 25.50 10.79
C ALA A 22 -2.84 24.90 9.43
N GLN A 23 -1.77 25.38 8.79
CA GLN A 23 -1.01 24.53 7.86
C GLN A 23 0.08 23.83 8.65
N VAL A 24 -0.35 22.86 9.47
CA VAL A 24 0.57 21.85 9.99
C VAL A 24 0.98 21.01 8.79
N ALA A 25 2.23 21.18 8.36
CA ALA A 25 2.85 20.44 7.28
C ALA A 25 2.74 18.92 7.55
N SER A 26 1.79 18.25 6.90
CA SER A 26 1.78 16.80 6.76
C SER A 26 2.70 16.41 5.59
N ALA A 27 3.99 16.70 5.75
CA ALA A 27 5.03 16.16 4.89
C ALA A 27 5.42 14.78 5.44
N GLN A 28 4.87 13.70 4.86
CA GLN A 28 5.40 12.31 4.82
C GLN A 28 4.28 11.26 4.55
N ASN A 29 3.62 11.35 3.40
CA ASN A 29 2.94 10.25 2.67
C ASN A 29 2.03 10.92 1.64
N ASP A 30 2.49 11.12 0.41
CA ASP A 30 1.59 11.55 -0.67
C ASP A 30 0.61 10.39 -0.97
N PRO A 31 -0.68 10.49 -0.58
CA PRO A 31 -1.64 9.43 -0.84
C PRO A 31 -1.85 9.23 -2.34
N ASN A 32 -1.63 10.28 -3.14
CA ASN A 32 -1.78 10.24 -4.59
C ASN A 32 -0.71 9.34 -5.24
N GLY A 33 0.51 9.30 -4.69
CA GLY A 33 1.58 8.46 -5.20
C GLY A 33 1.24 6.96 -5.10
N ARG A 34 0.74 6.51 -3.94
CA ARG A 34 0.32 5.12 -3.75
C ARG A 34 -0.85 4.74 -4.65
N GLN A 35 -1.86 5.62 -4.76
CA GLN A 35 -3.01 5.40 -5.63
C GLN A 35 -2.61 5.28 -7.11
N LYS A 36 -1.67 6.12 -7.58
CA LYS A 36 -1.13 6.04 -8.95
C LYS A 36 -0.42 4.71 -9.22
N ILE A 37 0.39 4.23 -8.26
CA ILE A 37 1.08 2.94 -8.36
C ILE A 37 0.06 1.79 -8.43
N GLU A 38 -0.95 1.78 -7.55
CA GLU A 38 -1.98 0.74 -7.55
C GLU A 38 -2.81 0.76 -8.86
N ALA A 39 -3.20 1.94 -9.34
CA ALA A 39 -3.90 2.08 -10.62
C ALA A 39 -3.06 1.55 -11.80
N ALA A 40 -1.76 1.86 -11.81
CA ALA A 40 -0.84 1.34 -12.83
C ALA A 40 -0.72 -0.20 -12.75
N LYS A 41 -0.65 -0.77 -11.54
CA LYS A 41 -0.62 -2.22 -11.32
C LYS A 41 -1.89 -2.88 -11.86
N ILE A 42 -3.06 -2.32 -11.50
CA ILE A 42 -4.37 -2.81 -11.96
C ILE A 42 -4.44 -2.78 -13.49
N GLY A 43 -4.07 -1.66 -14.12
CA GLY A 43 -4.07 -1.53 -15.58
C GLY A 43 -3.16 -2.57 -16.25
N MET A 44 -1.96 -2.79 -15.71
CA MET A 44 -1.02 -3.78 -16.26
C MET A 44 -1.56 -5.21 -16.16
N ILE A 45 -2.20 -5.55 -15.05
CA ILE A 45 -2.84 -6.86 -14.84
C ILE A 45 -4.01 -7.05 -15.82
N THR A 46 -4.94 -6.10 -15.88
CA THR A 46 -6.09 -6.16 -16.80
C THR A 46 -5.65 -6.36 -18.25
N ASN A 47 -4.64 -5.60 -18.69
CA ASN A 47 -4.16 -5.66 -20.06
C ASN A 47 -3.47 -6.99 -20.41
N ARG A 48 -2.76 -7.61 -19.46
CA ARG A 48 -1.97 -8.82 -19.73
C ARG A 48 -2.72 -10.13 -19.53
N LEU A 49 -3.65 -10.17 -18.59
CA LEU A 49 -4.39 -11.41 -18.29
C LEU A 49 -5.52 -11.67 -19.29
N ASN A 50 -5.96 -10.64 -20.02
CA ASN A 50 -7.05 -10.72 -20.99
C ASN A 50 -8.27 -11.46 -20.43
N LEU A 51 -8.74 -11.03 -19.26
CA LEU A 51 -9.86 -11.64 -18.56
C LEU A 51 -11.14 -11.47 -19.37
N THR A 52 -11.98 -12.52 -19.42
CA THR A 52 -13.31 -12.38 -19.98
C THR A 52 -14.21 -11.55 -19.06
N THR A 53 -15.32 -11.03 -19.60
CA THR A 53 -16.33 -10.30 -18.83
C THR A 53 -16.85 -11.10 -17.64
N ASP A 54 -16.95 -12.42 -17.79
CA ASP A 54 -17.43 -13.31 -16.72
C ASP A 54 -16.36 -13.59 -15.66
N GLN A 55 -15.08 -13.64 -16.05
CA GLN A 55 -13.97 -13.87 -15.13
C GLN A 55 -13.65 -12.64 -14.28
N ALA A 56 -13.71 -11.45 -14.86
CA ALA A 56 -13.16 -10.24 -14.25
C ALA A 56 -13.72 -9.94 -12.83
N PRO A 57 -15.04 -9.97 -12.58
CA PRO A 57 -15.58 -9.67 -11.26
C PRO A 57 -15.09 -10.65 -10.18
N GLN A 58 -15.09 -11.95 -10.50
CA GLN A 58 -14.64 -13.00 -9.59
C GLN A 58 -13.12 -12.94 -9.35
N PHE A 59 -12.36 -12.68 -10.42
CA PHE A 59 -10.91 -12.54 -10.34
C PHE A 59 -10.53 -11.40 -9.41
N TRP A 60 -11.12 -10.22 -9.61
CA TRP A 60 -10.81 -9.04 -8.80
C TRP A 60 -11.19 -9.21 -7.34
N ALA A 61 -12.28 -9.93 -7.04
CA ALA A 61 -12.63 -10.27 -5.66
C ALA A 61 -11.54 -11.11 -4.98
N VAL A 62 -11.08 -12.18 -5.64
CA VAL A 62 -10.00 -13.05 -5.11
C VAL A 62 -8.68 -12.29 -5.02
N TYR A 63 -8.32 -11.53 -6.05
CA TYR A 63 -7.06 -10.80 -6.11
C TYR A 63 -6.97 -9.71 -5.04
N ASN A 64 -8.05 -8.95 -4.80
CA ASN A 64 -8.04 -7.89 -3.80
C ASN A 64 -7.88 -8.45 -2.38
N GLU A 65 -8.55 -9.57 -2.06
CA GLU A 65 -8.39 -10.25 -0.77
C GLU A 65 -6.96 -10.78 -0.60
N TYR A 66 -6.43 -11.46 -1.63
CA TYR A 66 -5.05 -11.95 -1.66
C TYR A 66 -4.03 -10.82 -1.42
N ASN A 67 -4.14 -9.75 -2.21
CA ASN A 67 -3.22 -8.63 -2.19
C ASN A 67 -3.26 -7.92 -0.83
N ALA A 68 -4.44 -7.75 -0.22
CA ALA A 68 -4.57 -7.18 1.13
C ALA A 68 -3.83 -8.03 2.18
N LYS A 69 -4.07 -9.34 2.23
CA LYS A 69 -3.38 -10.27 3.16
C LYS A 69 -1.88 -10.29 2.93
N LYS A 70 -1.45 -10.36 1.66
CA LYS A 70 -0.03 -10.32 1.25
C LYS A 70 0.64 -9.01 1.68
N GLN A 71 -0.04 -7.87 1.53
CA GLN A 71 0.49 -6.57 1.95
C GLN A 71 0.65 -6.49 3.47
N GLU A 72 -0.28 -7.04 4.24
CA GLU A 72 -0.18 -7.11 5.70
C GLU A 72 1.03 -7.92 6.16
N LEU A 73 1.21 -9.13 5.63
CA LEU A 73 2.36 -9.99 5.95
C LEU A 73 3.69 -9.32 5.57
N ASN A 74 3.75 -8.70 4.39
CA ASN A 74 4.95 -7.95 3.96
C ASN A 74 5.23 -6.74 4.85
N ARG A 75 4.18 -6.04 5.31
CA ARG A 75 4.33 -4.94 6.27
C ARG A 75 4.89 -5.45 7.60
N ARG A 76 4.39 -6.57 8.12
CA ARG A 76 4.92 -7.21 9.34
C ARG A 76 6.40 -7.57 9.18
N ILE A 77 6.79 -8.18 8.07
CA ILE A 77 8.20 -8.50 7.78
C ILE A 77 9.07 -7.24 7.78
N ARG A 78 8.60 -6.15 7.14
CA ARG A 78 9.33 -4.87 7.11
C ARG A 78 9.47 -4.27 8.51
N GLN A 79 8.42 -4.28 9.32
CA GLN A 79 8.46 -3.81 10.71
C GLN A 79 9.47 -4.61 11.54
N LEU A 80 9.39 -5.94 11.48
CA LEU A 80 10.32 -6.82 12.20
C LEU A 80 11.77 -6.60 11.79
N ARG A 81 12.04 -6.26 10.53
CA ARG A 81 13.39 -6.00 10.01
C ARG A 81 13.92 -4.60 10.32
N ASN A 82 13.04 -3.61 10.29
CA ASN A 82 13.41 -2.19 10.39
C ASN A 82 13.24 -1.63 11.80
N GLU A 83 12.93 -2.46 12.81
CA GLU A 83 12.84 -1.98 14.18
C GLU A 83 14.16 -1.32 14.62
N PRO A 84 14.17 -0.01 14.91
CA PRO A 84 15.38 0.76 15.22
C PRO A 84 16.04 0.32 16.54
N ALA A 85 15.37 -0.52 17.33
CA ALA A 85 15.85 -1.02 18.63
C ALA A 85 16.89 -2.15 18.54
N ARG A 86 17.23 -2.67 17.35
CA ARG A 86 18.12 -3.83 17.22
C ARG A 86 19.58 -3.59 17.63
N ASN A 87 20.03 -2.34 17.78
CA ASN A 87 21.40 -2.05 18.17
C ASN A 87 21.71 -2.41 19.65
N ASN A 88 20.68 -2.60 20.49
CA ASN A 88 20.82 -2.92 21.91
C ASN A 88 20.07 -4.20 22.35
N LEU A 89 19.71 -5.09 21.42
CA LEU A 89 19.02 -6.34 21.76
C LEU A 89 20.01 -7.43 22.19
N SER A 90 19.57 -8.30 23.10
CA SER A 90 20.31 -9.53 23.40
C SER A 90 20.26 -10.51 22.23
N ASP A 91 21.21 -11.45 22.19
CA ASP A 91 21.26 -12.53 21.20
C ASP A 91 19.93 -13.31 21.11
N ASP A 92 19.26 -13.54 22.24
CA ASP A 92 17.99 -14.26 22.26
C ASP A 92 16.83 -13.42 21.68
N GLN A 93 16.81 -12.12 21.93
CA GLN A 93 15.85 -11.20 21.30
C GLN A 93 16.06 -11.13 19.79
N LEU A 94 17.31 -11.07 19.33
CA LEU A 94 17.65 -11.12 17.90
C LEU A 94 17.20 -12.44 17.26
N LYS A 95 17.50 -13.59 17.89
CA LYS A 95 17.06 -14.91 17.43
C LYS A 95 15.54 -15.01 17.34
N ASN A 96 14.81 -14.48 18.33
CA ASN A 96 13.35 -14.49 18.31
C ASN A 96 12.79 -13.62 17.18
N GLY A 97 13.33 -12.42 16.94
CA GLY A 97 12.94 -11.59 15.80
C GLY A 97 13.22 -12.26 14.45
N LEU A 98 14.34 -12.98 14.32
CA LEU A 98 14.64 -13.76 13.11
C LEU A 98 13.66 -14.93 12.91
N ARG A 99 13.32 -15.65 13.98
CA ARG A 99 12.30 -16.71 13.95
C ARG A 99 10.95 -16.15 13.51
N GLU A 100 10.55 -14.99 14.01
CA GLU A 100 9.27 -14.38 13.66
C GLU A 100 9.23 -13.95 12.18
N VAL A 101 10.32 -13.41 11.64
CA VAL A 101 10.43 -13.12 10.21
C VAL A 101 10.25 -14.39 9.38
N ASN A 102 10.90 -15.50 9.77
CA ASN A 102 10.78 -16.78 9.08
C ASN A 102 9.37 -17.37 9.19
N ALA A 103 8.74 -17.30 10.36
CA ALA A 103 7.35 -17.72 10.54
C ALA A 103 6.38 -16.89 9.68
N THR A 104 6.61 -15.58 9.57
CA THR A 104 5.77 -14.71 8.72
C THR A 104 5.95 -15.01 7.23
N ARG A 105 7.17 -15.39 6.80
CA ARG A 105 7.43 -15.87 5.44
C ARG A 105 6.75 -17.20 5.14
N GLN A 106 6.72 -18.12 6.12
CA GLN A 106 5.97 -19.36 5.97
C GLN A 106 4.48 -19.07 5.73
N LYS A 107 3.88 -18.19 6.53
CA LYS A 107 2.49 -17.74 6.32
C LYS A 107 2.26 -17.14 4.94
N LEU A 108 3.26 -16.46 4.36
CA LEU A 108 3.16 -15.92 3.01
C LEU A 108 3.17 -17.03 1.95
N ALA A 109 4.01 -18.05 2.11
CA ALA A 109 4.02 -19.22 1.23
C ALA A 109 2.71 -20.01 1.31
N ASP A 110 2.18 -20.19 2.53
CA ASP A 110 0.90 -20.86 2.75
C ASP A 110 -0.25 -20.07 2.09
N LEU A 111 -0.22 -18.72 2.19
CA LEU A 111 -1.16 -17.83 1.51
C LEU A 111 -1.07 -17.97 -0.01
N ASP A 112 0.15 -18.01 -0.57
CA ASP A 112 0.34 -18.18 -2.01
C ASP A 112 -0.24 -19.50 -2.50
N GLN A 113 -0.07 -20.58 -1.73
CA GLN A 113 -0.64 -21.89 -2.04
C GLN A 113 -2.18 -21.89 -1.95
N GLU A 114 -2.76 -21.35 -0.87
CA GLU A 114 -4.22 -21.23 -0.72
C GLU A 114 -4.84 -20.48 -1.90
N TYR A 115 -4.23 -19.36 -2.29
CA TYR A 115 -4.81 -18.52 -3.33
C TYR A 115 -4.55 -19.01 -4.74
N MET A 116 -3.49 -19.79 -4.98
CA MET A 116 -3.31 -20.51 -6.24
C MET A 116 -4.56 -21.33 -6.56
N ASP A 117 -5.02 -22.17 -5.62
CA ASP A 117 -6.21 -22.99 -5.81
C ASP A 117 -7.49 -22.16 -6.00
N ARG A 118 -7.59 -21.00 -5.32
CA ARG A 118 -8.72 -20.09 -5.48
C ARG A 118 -8.72 -19.37 -6.83
N PHE A 119 -7.56 -18.96 -7.32
CA PHE A 119 -7.42 -18.36 -8.65
C PHE A 119 -7.75 -19.37 -9.75
N LEU A 120 -7.28 -20.62 -9.62
CA LEU A 120 -7.53 -21.66 -10.62
C LEU A 120 -9.01 -22.06 -10.75
N LYS A 121 -9.87 -21.68 -9.81
CA LYS A 121 -11.33 -21.80 -9.93
C LYS A 121 -11.96 -20.74 -10.85
N VAL A 122 -11.23 -19.66 -11.16
CA VAL A 122 -11.74 -18.49 -11.90
C VAL A 122 -10.98 -18.27 -13.20
N ILE A 123 -9.66 -18.46 -13.19
CA ILE A 123 -8.76 -18.25 -14.33
C ILE A 123 -7.97 -19.50 -14.66
N SER A 124 -7.47 -19.60 -15.88
CA SER A 124 -6.62 -20.73 -16.30
C SER A 124 -5.24 -20.69 -15.64
N ALA A 125 -4.55 -21.83 -15.62
CA ALA A 125 -3.16 -21.91 -15.16
C ALA A 125 -2.21 -21.01 -15.98
N ALA A 126 -2.47 -20.84 -17.28
CA ALA A 126 -1.70 -19.93 -18.13
C ALA A 126 -1.88 -18.47 -17.71
N GLN A 127 -3.12 -18.05 -17.42
CA GLN A 127 -3.41 -16.70 -16.91
C GLN A 127 -2.81 -16.48 -15.52
N LEU A 128 -2.84 -17.49 -14.64
CA LEU A 128 -2.22 -17.40 -13.31
C LEU A 128 -0.70 -17.26 -13.41
N ASN A 129 -0.05 -18.01 -14.29
CA ASN A 129 1.37 -17.84 -14.55
C ASN A 129 1.68 -16.42 -15.08
N GLU A 130 0.85 -15.89 -15.98
CA GLU A 130 1.03 -14.52 -16.49
C GLU A 130 0.78 -13.45 -15.41
N LEU A 131 -0.14 -13.69 -14.47
CA LEU A 131 -0.30 -12.85 -13.28
C LEU A 131 1.00 -12.74 -12.48
N TYR A 132 1.61 -13.87 -12.14
CA TYR A 132 2.87 -13.87 -11.39
C TYR A 132 4.00 -13.15 -12.13
N ARG A 133 4.13 -13.38 -13.44
CA ARG A 133 5.11 -12.67 -14.28
C ARG A 133 4.84 -11.17 -14.32
N THR A 134 3.57 -10.79 -14.41
CA THR A 134 3.13 -9.39 -14.42
C THR A 134 3.46 -8.69 -13.11
N GLU A 135 3.17 -9.31 -11.96
CA GLU A 135 3.52 -8.76 -10.65
C GLU A 135 5.04 -8.59 -10.48
N GLN A 136 5.83 -9.60 -10.87
CA GLN A 136 7.29 -9.52 -10.81
C GLN A 136 7.84 -8.40 -11.70
N ALA A 137 7.36 -8.28 -12.93
CA ALA A 137 7.75 -7.22 -13.85
C ALA A 137 7.38 -5.83 -13.30
N PHE A 138 6.19 -5.68 -12.73
CA PHE A 138 5.75 -4.43 -12.11
C PHE A 138 6.64 -4.05 -10.92
N ASN A 139 6.94 -4.99 -10.03
CA ASN A 139 7.81 -4.76 -8.88
C ASN A 139 9.23 -4.35 -9.30
N LYS A 140 9.79 -5.00 -10.33
CA LYS A 140 11.10 -4.63 -10.90
C LYS A 140 11.09 -3.23 -11.50
N MET A 141 10.04 -2.89 -12.26
CA MET A 141 9.87 -1.56 -12.82
C MET A 141 9.79 -0.49 -11.71
N LEU A 142 9.00 -0.73 -10.67
CA LEU A 142 8.87 0.19 -9.53
C LEU A 142 10.20 0.39 -8.81
N LEU A 143 10.96 -0.69 -8.55
CA LEU A 143 12.28 -0.59 -7.93
C LEU A 143 13.26 0.23 -8.79
N ASN A 144 13.28 0.01 -10.10
CA ASN A 144 14.13 0.79 -11.01
C ASN A 144 13.75 2.27 -11.01
N GLN A 145 12.46 2.60 -11.00
CA GLN A 145 11.99 3.99 -10.92
C GLN A 145 12.40 4.66 -9.61
N LEU A 146 12.28 3.96 -8.48
CA LEU A 146 12.70 4.48 -7.17
C LEU A 146 14.22 4.69 -7.13
N ASN A 147 15.02 3.79 -7.69
CA ASN A 147 16.48 3.94 -7.74
C ASN A 147 16.91 5.11 -8.64
N ASN A 148 16.25 5.29 -9.79
CA ASN A 148 16.57 6.39 -10.72
C ASN A 148 16.14 7.76 -10.18
N GLN A 149 15.15 7.84 -9.28
CA GLN A 149 14.74 9.09 -8.64
C GLN A 149 15.67 9.49 -7.47
N ASN A 150 16.40 8.53 -6.91
CA ASN A 150 17.30 8.75 -5.77
C ASN A 150 18.76 9.07 -6.18
N ASN A 151 19.07 8.99 -7.48
CA ASN A 151 20.37 9.35 -8.09
C ASN A 151 20.23 10.66 -8.86
#